data_AF-A0A6S6ZXK3-F1
#
_entry.id   AF-A0A6S6ZXK3-F1
#
_cell.length_a   1.000
_cell.length_b   1.000
_cell.length_c   1.000
_cell.angle_alpha   90.00
_cell.angle_beta   90.00
_cell.angle_gamma   90.00
#
_symmetry.space_group_name_H-M   'P 1'
#
loop_
_entity.id
_entity.type
_entity.pdbx_description
1 polymer ?
#
loop_
_entity_poly.entity_id
_entity_poly.type
_entity_poly.pdbx_seq_one_letter_code
_entity_poly.pdbx_strand_id
1 'polypeptide(L)'
;MKSSVMPPVMHSAVYEGRVIHRRHAPHAHAFQYRMAQLLLDLDELDQVFSQRWLWSVNHRNLAEWRRADYLGPADMPLADAVRLRVRQAIGRAPQGPIRLLTHLRYAGYAFNPVSFYYCFEADGITLDTVVADVTNTPWRERHSYVLPVDDADQMGRTLRWRFDKQFHVSPFMPMERRYEWRLTPPGDDLHVHMKVLSGQNREFEADLALERHALNGRSLARVLCCYPLMTLNVIGAIHWQALRLWLKRNPVYDHPRHSLPRSGENQ
;
A
#
# COMPACT_ATOMS: atom_id res chain seq x y z
N MET A 1 11.22 -44.58 13.27
CA MET A 1 11.65 -43.17 13.13
C MET A 1 10.61 -42.42 12.32
N LYS A 2 9.78 -41.58 12.95
CA LYS A 2 8.92 -40.65 12.21
C LYS A 2 9.82 -39.50 11.78
N SER A 3 10.07 -39.39 10.47
CA SER A 3 10.75 -38.23 9.89
C SER A 3 9.89 -37.01 10.21
N SER A 4 10.37 -36.16 11.12
CA SER A 4 9.74 -34.88 11.40
C SER A 4 10.05 -33.98 10.22
N VAL A 5 9.20 -34.00 9.20
CA VAL A 5 9.19 -32.96 8.17
C VAL A 5 8.90 -31.65 8.91
N MET A 6 9.91 -30.78 9.02
CA MET A 6 9.66 -29.43 9.52
C MET A 6 8.60 -28.82 8.61
N PRO A 7 7.53 -28.22 9.17
CA PRO A 7 6.56 -27.54 8.33
C PRO A 7 7.30 -26.49 7.49
N PRO A 8 6.91 -26.30 6.22
CA PRO A 8 7.53 -25.30 5.36
C PRO A 8 7.54 -23.95 6.09
N VAL A 9 8.69 -23.28 6.06
CA VAL A 9 8.85 -21.96 6.68
C VAL A 9 7.96 -21.00 5.91
N MET A 10 6.85 -20.54 6.52
CA MET A 10 6.01 -19.53 5.90
C MET A 10 6.72 -18.18 5.91
N HIS A 11 6.76 -17.54 4.74
CA HIS A 11 7.30 -16.19 4.57
C HIS A 11 6.27 -15.13 4.97
N SER A 12 4.98 -15.42 4.78
CA SER A 12 3.88 -14.55 5.19
C SER A 12 3.89 -14.25 6.70
N ALA A 13 3.58 -13.01 7.06
CA ALA A 13 3.65 -12.51 8.42
C ALA A 13 2.60 -11.42 8.69
N VAL A 14 2.32 -11.18 9.97
CA VAL A 14 1.62 -9.98 10.42
C VAL A 14 2.67 -8.93 10.76
N TYR A 15 2.53 -7.72 10.26
CA TYR A 15 3.36 -6.58 10.64
C TYR A 15 2.50 -5.59 11.43
N GLU A 16 2.84 -5.36 12.70
CA GLU A 16 2.11 -4.45 13.59
C GLU A 16 3.01 -3.29 14.02
N GLY A 17 2.47 -2.08 14.10
CA GLY A 17 3.25 -0.94 14.57
C GLY A 17 2.51 0.37 14.45
N ARG A 18 3.17 1.39 13.92
CA ARG A 18 2.66 2.77 13.90
C ARG A 18 2.94 3.49 12.59
N VAL A 19 2.03 4.40 12.28
CA VAL A 19 2.22 5.45 11.27
C VAL A 19 2.30 6.78 11.95
N ILE A 20 3.20 7.62 11.49
CA ILE A 20 3.28 9.04 11.85
C ILE A 20 3.22 9.83 10.56
N HIS A 21 2.30 10.78 10.48
CA HIS A 21 2.30 11.79 9.43
C HIS A 21 2.65 13.13 10.03
N ARG A 22 3.56 13.85 9.39
CA ARG A 22 3.93 15.21 9.75
C ARG A 22 3.82 16.08 8.52
N ARG A 23 2.94 17.07 8.56
CA ARG A 23 2.87 18.17 7.61
C ARG A 23 3.55 19.37 8.24
N HIS A 24 4.48 19.98 7.54
CA HIS A 24 5.21 21.17 8.00
C HIS A 24 4.65 22.46 7.39
N ALA A 25 4.12 22.38 6.15
CA ALA A 25 3.58 23.53 5.42
C ALA A 25 2.20 23.23 4.79
N PRO A 26 1.29 24.22 4.69
CA PRO A 26 1.43 25.61 5.17
C PRO A 26 1.22 25.76 6.69
N HIS A 27 0.55 24.79 7.33
CA HIS A 27 0.39 24.73 8.78
C HIS A 27 0.97 23.43 9.31
N ALA A 28 1.74 23.52 10.40
CA ALA A 28 2.29 22.37 11.06
C ALA A 28 1.17 21.51 11.65
N HIS A 29 1.14 20.24 11.28
CA HIS A 29 0.20 19.27 11.82
C HIS A 29 0.86 17.90 11.84
N ALA A 30 0.75 17.20 12.96
CA ALA A 30 1.25 15.84 13.09
C ALA A 30 0.20 14.96 13.77
N PHE A 31 0.07 13.74 13.27
CA PHE A 31 -0.76 12.73 13.91
C PHE A 31 -0.08 11.37 13.79
N GLN A 32 -0.35 10.51 14.76
CA GLN A 32 0.14 9.15 14.80
C GLN A 32 -0.99 8.20 15.16
N TYR A 33 -0.94 7.00 14.60
CA TYR A 33 -1.90 5.94 14.91
C TYR A 33 -1.24 4.57 14.78
N ARG A 34 -1.78 3.60 15.50
CA ARG A 34 -1.36 2.19 15.37
C ARG A 34 -2.02 1.58 14.14
N MET A 35 -1.31 0.69 13.48
CA MET A 35 -1.86 -0.10 12.38
C MET A 35 -1.27 -1.51 12.36
N ALA A 36 -1.96 -2.41 11.66
CA ALA A 36 -1.42 -3.71 11.27
C ALA A 36 -1.62 -3.92 9.77
N GLN A 37 -0.59 -4.47 9.12
CA GLN A 37 -0.60 -4.91 7.72
C GLN A 37 -0.21 -6.39 7.67
N LEU A 38 -0.59 -7.06 6.59
CA LEU A 38 -0.08 -8.39 6.30
C LEU A 38 1.04 -8.28 5.28
N LEU A 39 2.14 -8.97 5.53
CA LEU A 39 3.08 -9.36 4.49
C LEU A 39 2.63 -10.72 3.97
N LEU A 40 2.23 -10.80 2.71
CA LEU A 40 1.78 -12.02 2.06
C LEU A 40 2.77 -12.40 0.97
N ASP A 41 3.34 -13.60 1.07
CA ASP A 41 4.03 -14.19 -0.06
C ASP A 41 2.97 -14.62 -1.09
N LEU A 42 3.07 -14.13 -2.33
CA LEU A 42 2.04 -14.36 -3.33
C LEU A 42 1.93 -15.84 -3.72
N ASP A 43 3.00 -16.62 -3.56
CA ASP A 43 3.01 -18.06 -3.81
C ASP A 43 2.35 -18.86 -2.67
N GLU A 44 2.09 -18.22 -1.52
CA GLU A 44 1.46 -18.85 -0.34
C GLU A 44 -0.04 -18.55 -0.23
N LEU A 45 -0.62 -17.73 -1.12
CA LEU A 45 -1.99 -17.21 -0.94
C LEU A 45 -3.04 -18.29 -0.72
N ASP A 46 -3.02 -19.38 -1.48
CA ASP A 46 -4.05 -20.43 -1.37
C ASP A 46 -4.04 -21.16 -0.02
N GLN A 47 -2.92 -21.14 0.70
CA GLN A 47 -2.73 -21.81 1.98
C GLN A 47 -2.68 -20.86 3.18
N VAL A 48 -2.44 -19.57 2.95
CA VAL A 48 -2.12 -18.57 4.01
C VAL A 48 -3.23 -18.41 5.05
N PHE A 49 -4.48 -18.62 4.65
CA PHE A 49 -5.67 -18.59 5.53
C PHE A 49 -6.34 -19.95 5.70
N SER A 50 -5.64 -21.04 5.38
CA SER A 50 -6.16 -22.38 5.64
C SER A 50 -6.52 -22.53 7.13
N GLN A 51 -7.71 -23.08 7.39
CA GLN A 51 -8.25 -23.26 8.75
C GLN A 51 -8.45 -21.95 9.53
N ARG A 52 -8.67 -20.81 8.86
CA ARG A 52 -9.00 -19.52 9.48
C ARG A 52 -10.42 -19.11 9.14
N TRP A 53 -11.37 -19.45 9.99
CA TRP A 53 -12.81 -19.20 9.79
C TRP A 53 -13.21 -17.75 9.46
N LEU A 54 -12.48 -16.73 9.93
CA LEU A 54 -12.76 -15.30 9.69
C LEU A 54 -11.92 -14.68 8.55
N TRP A 55 -11.08 -15.49 7.91
CA TRP A 55 -10.15 -15.06 6.87
C TRP A 55 -10.37 -15.87 5.60
N SER A 56 -10.10 -15.29 4.45
CA SER A 56 -10.45 -15.90 3.17
C SER A 56 -9.65 -15.36 2.00
N VAL A 57 -9.60 -16.15 0.94
CA VAL A 57 -9.05 -15.77 -0.37
C VAL A 57 -10.16 -15.85 -1.40
N ASN A 58 -10.41 -14.74 -2.08
CA ASN A 58 -11.37 -14.56 -3.17
C ASN A 58 -12.85 -14.89 -2.86
N HIS A 59 -13.25 -14.97 -1.59
CA HIS A 59 -14.65 -15.12 -1.17
C HIS A 59 -14.98 -14.28 0.06
N ARG A 60 -16.26 -13.98 0.28
CA ARG A 60 -16.71 -13.06 1.34
C ARG A 60 -16.41 -13.64 2.72
N ASN A 61 -15.72 -12.85 3.54
CA ASN A 61 -15.52 -13.12 4.96
C ASN A 61 -15.28 -11.79 5.72
N LEU A 62 -15.06 -11.86 7.04
CA LEU A 62 -14.75 -10.68 7.84
C LEU A 62 -13.45 -10.02 7.40
N ALA A 63 -12.41 -10.82 7.11
CA ALA A 63 -11.23 -10.38 6.39
C ALA A 63 -11.07 -11.21 5.10
N GLU A 64 -10.95 -10.56 3.97
CA GLU A 64 -10.85 -11.23 2.67
C GLU A 64 -9.74 -10.64 1.81
N TRP A 65 -8.93 -11.51 1.23
CA TRP A 65 -8.10 -11.19 0.08
C TRP A 65 -8.96 -11.19 -1.18
N ARG A 66 -8.88 -10.13 -1.98
CA ARG A 66 -9.59 -10.01 -3.25
C ARG A 66 -8.62 -9.54 -4.31
N ARG A 67 -8.39 -10.36 -5.34
CA ARG A 67 -7.46 -10.01 -6.43
C ARG A 67 -7.70 -8.62 -7.05
N ALA A 68 -8.97 -8.22 -7.22
CA ALA A 68 -9.37 -6.92 -7.79
C ALA A 68 -8.94 -5.68 -6.96
N ASP A 69 -8.57 -5.87 -5.68
CA ASP A 69 -8.17 -4.75 -4.81
C ASP A 69 -6.72 -4.30 -5.06
N TYR A 70 -5.95 -5.05 -5.86
CA TYR A 70 -4.52 -4.87 -6.05
C TYR A 70 -4.14 -4.54 -7.50
N LEU A 71 -2.84 -4.36 -7.73
CA LEU A 71 -2.26 -3.88 -9.00
C LEU A 71 -2.73 -4.69 -10.22
N GLY A 72 -3.04 -3.99 -11.30
CA GLY A 72 -3.34 -4.59 -12.61
C GLY A 72 -4.70 -5.31 -12.70
N PRO A 73 -4.97 -5.96 -13.85
CA PRO A 73 -6.25 -6.61 -14.15
C PRO A 73 -6.59 -7.75 -13.18
N ALA A 74 -7.87 -7.89 -12.82
CA ALA A 74 -8.31 -8.86 -11.81
C ALA A 74 -8.32 -10.32 -12.30
N ASP A 75 -8.30 -10.53 -13.60
CA ASP A 75 -8.25 -11.81 -14.32
C ASP A 75 -6.82 -12.35 -14.48
N MET A 76 -5.80 -11.55 -14.16
CA MET A 76 -4.39 -11.93 -14.19
C MET A 76 -3.87 -12.22 -12.77
N PRO A 77 -3.06 -13.27 -12.55
CA PRO A 77 -2.37 -13.46 -11.27
C PRO A 77 -1.62 -12.20 -10.83
N LEU A 78 -1.65 -11.87 -9.53
CA LEU A 78 -1.07 -10.61 -9.05
C LEU A 78 0.45 -10.57 -9.24
N ALA A 79 1.13 -11.69 -9.06
CA ALA A 79 2.57 -11.81 -9.31
C ALA A 79 2.90 -11.42 -10.77
N ASP A 80 2.13 -11.92 -11.74
CA ASP A 80 2.33 -11.62 -13.16
C ASP A 80 2.06 -10.15 -13.48
N ALA A 81 1.01 -9.55 -12.89
CA ALA A 81 0.72 -8.14 -13.06
C ALA A 81 1.86 -7.26 -12.51
N VAL A 82 2.44 -7.63 -11.37
CA VAL A 82 3.61 -6.95 -10.80
C VAL A 82 4.83 -7.13 -11.70
N ARG A 83 5.15 -8.35 -12.14
CA ARG A 83 6.26 -8.62 -13.06
C ARG A 83 6.13 -7.83 -14.37
N LEU A 84 4.92 -7.75 -14.92
CA LEU A 84 4.63 -6.97 -16.11
C LEU A 84 4.86 -5.48 -15.87
N ARG A 85 4.37 -4.94 -14.74
CA ARG A 85 4.56 -3.54 -14.37
C ARG A 85 6.03 -3.17 -14.20
N VAL A 86 6.82 -4.04 -13.59
CA VAL A 86 8.28 -3.86 -13.43
C VAL A 86 8.96 -3.90 -14.80
N ARG A 87 8.65 -4.90 -15.64
CA ARG A 87 9.18 -5.01 -17.01
C ARG A 87 8.91 -3.77 -17.85
N GLN A 88 7.70 -3.22 -17.76
CA GLN A 88 7.33 -1.99 -18.46
C GLN A 88 8.11 -0.76 -17.98
N ALA A 89 8.51 -0.72 -16.71
CA ALA A 89 9.26 0.40 -16.14
C ALA A 89 10.75 0.34 -16.45
N ILE A 90 11.37 -0.84 -16.34
CA ILE A 90 12.85 -0.98 -16.34
C ILE A 90 13.37 -2.00 -17.35
N GLY A 91 12.52 -2.55 -18.21
CA GLY A 91 12.92 -3.48 -19.27
C GLY A 91 13.16 -4.93 -18.84
N ARG A 92 13.17 -5.23 -17.54
CA ARG A 92 13.35 -6.58 -16.98
C ARG A 92 12.26 -6.91 -15.95
N ALA A 93 11.98 -8.20 -15.76
CA ALA A 93 11.06 -8.66 -14.71
C ALA A 93 11.86 -9.37 -13.62
N PRO A 94 11.47 -9.23 -12.34
CA PRO A 94 12.06 -10.04 -11.27
C PRO A 94 11.80 -11.52 -11.54
N GLN A 95 12.67 -12.39 -11.06
CA GLN A 95 12.58 -13.85 -11.27
C GLN A 95 12.11 -14.62 -10.04
N GLY A 96 12.33 -14.06 -8.84
CA GLY A 96 11.99 -14.69 -7.58
C GLY A 96 10.57 -14.44 -7.09
N PRO A 97 10.30 -14.81 -5.82
CA PRO A 97 9.01 -14.59 -5.17
C PRO A 97 8.71 -13.09 -5.03
N ILE A 98 7.43 -12.78 -4.90
CA ILE A 98 6.93 -11.43 -4.66
C ILE A 98 6.17 -11.44 -3.35
N ARG A 99 6.58 -10.59 -2.42
CA ARG A 99 5.94 -10.45 -1.11
C ARG A 99 5.26 -9.10 -0.99
N LEU A 100 3.99 -9.12 -0.63
CA LEU A 100 3.13 -7.95 -0.60
C LEU A 100 2.83 -7.51 0.82
N LEU A 101 3.22 -6.29 1.19
CA LEU A 101 2.80 -5.61 2.42
C LEU A 101 1.55 -4.76 2.14
N THR A 102 0.41 -5.12 2.74
CA THR A 102 -0.87 -4.45 2.45
C THR A 102 -1.94 -4.63 3.54
N HIS A 103 -3.07 -3.93 3.42
CA HIS A 103 -4.31 -4.33 4.10
C HIS A 103 -5.18 -5.20 3.19
N LEU A 104 -5.90 -6.11 3.83
CA LEU A 104 -6.98 -6.82 3.19
C LEU A 104 -8.25 -5.97 3.17
N ARG A 105 -9.28 -6.54 2.55
CA ARG A 105 -10.63 -6.05 2.70
C ARG A 105 -11.20 -6.55 4.02
N TYR A 106 -11.73 -5.63 4.82
CA TYR A 106 -12.37 -5.94 6.09
C TYR A 106 -13.84 -5.57 6.04
N ALA A 107 -14.72 -6.52 6.35
CA ALA A 107 -16.18 -6.37 6.31
C ALA A 107 -16.69 -5.76 4.98
N GLY A 108 -16.08 -6.15 3.85
CA GLY A 108 -16.45 -5.68 2.51
C GLY A 108 -15.80 -4.36 2.06
N TYR A 109 -14.99 -3.72 2.91
CA TYR A 109 -14.31 -2.47 2.58
C TYR A 109 -12.80 -2.65 2.50
N ALA A 110 -12.22 -2.20 1.38
CA ALA A 110 -10.77 -2.16 1.17
C ALA A 110 -10.30 -0.71 1.27
N PHE A 111 -9.34 -0.46 2.17
CA PHE A 111 -8.68 0.83 2.30
C PHE A 111 -7.16 0.60 2.30
N ASN A 112 -6.55 0.76 1.11
CA ASN A 112 -5.13 0.56 0.86
C ASN A 112 -4.50 1.84 0.32
N PRO A 113 -4.12 2.80 1.19
CA PRO A 113 -3.51 4.05 0.72
C PRO A 113 -2.20 3.78 -0.02
N VAL A 114 -1.45 2.76 0.41
CA VAL A 114 -0.27 2.25 -0.29
C VAL A 114 -0.11 0.76 -0.03
N SER A 115 0.30 0.02 -1.06
CA SER A 115 0.74 -1.37 -0.97
C SER A 115 2.16 -1.50 -1.52
N PHE A 116 3.01 -2.23 -0.82
CA PHE A 116 4.40 -2.44 -1.23
C PHE A 116 4.62 -3.88 -1.68
N TYR A 117 5.06 -4.06 -2.92
CA TYR A 117 5.47 -5.35 -3.47
C TYR A 117 6.99 -5.42 -3.44
N TYR A 118 7.52 -6.29 -2.59
CA TYR A 118 8.94 -6.61 -2.51
C TYR A 118 9.22 -7.77 -3.47
N CYS A 119 9.90 -7.48 -4.56
CA CYS A 119 10.25 -8.44 -5.59
C CYS A 119 11.68 -8.93 -5.34
N PHE A 120 11.86 -10.23 -5.23
CA PHE A 120 13.15 -10.84 -4.96
C PHE A 120 13.77 -11.42 -6.24
N GLU A 121 15.09 -11.61 -6.21
CA GLU A 121 15.81 -12.45 -7.15
C GLU A 121 15.43 -13.93 -6.97
N ALA A 122 15.85 -14.77 -7.92
CA ALA A 122 15.53 -16.20 -7.95
C ALA A 122 15.92 -16.95 -6.65
N ASP A 123 16.85 -16.42 -5.86
CA ASP A 123 17.24 -16.97 -4.55
C ASP A 123 16.17 -16.79 -3.45
N GLY A 124 15.16 -15.94 -3.65
CA GLY A 124 14.12 -15.63 -2.68
C GLY A 124 14.57 -14.82 -1.45
N ILE A 125 15.80 -14.31 -1.46
CA ILE A 125 16.46 -13.62 -0.35
C ILE A 125 16.92 -12.22 -0.78
N THR A 126 17.55 -12.10 -1.95
CA THR A 126 18.08 -10.84 -2.46
C THR A 126 16.94 -9.99 -3.01
N LEU A 127 16.74 -8.80 -2.45
CA LEU A 127 15.72 -7.88 -2.92
C LEU A 127 16.19 -7.24 -4.24
N ASP A 128 15.37 -7.36 -5.28
CA ASP A 128 15.66 -6.82 -6.61
C ASP A 128 14.99 -5.45 -6.83
N THR A 129 13.68 -5.39 -6.58
CA THR A 129 12.85 -4.22 -6.89
C THR A 129 11.74 -4.08 -5.87
N VAL A 130 11.43 -2.85 -5.47
CA VAL A 130 10.19 -2.54 -4.73
C VAL A 130 9.21 -1.84 -5.65
N VAL A 131 7.97 -2.32 -5.71
CA VAL A 131 6.86 -1.58 -6.33
C VAL A 131 5.98 -1.02 -5.25
N ALA A 132 5.72 0.28 -5.28
CA ALA A 132 4.80 0.93 -4.36
C ALA A 132 3.57 1.40 -5.10
N ASP A 133 2.47 0.70 -4.90
CA ASP A 133 1.18 0.99 -5.52
C ASP A 133 0.35 1.86 -4.58
N VAL A 134 0.22 3.12 -4.94
CA VAL A 134 -0.43 4.16 -4.15
C VAL A 134 -1.82 4.39 -4.71
N THR A 135 -2.84 4.28 -3.86
CA THR A 135 -4.23 4.54 -4.24
C THR A 135 -4.70 5.85 -3.62
N ASN A 136 -5.11 6.80 -4.44
CA ASN A 136 -5.68 8.05 -3.96
C ASN A 136 -7.18 7.88 -3.65
N THR A 137 -7.58 8.07 -2.40
CA THR A 137 -8.98 8.11 -1.99
C THR A 137 -9.45 9.56 -1.83
N PRO A 138 -10.64 9.96 -2.34
CA PRO A 138 -11.75 9.14 -2.85
C PRO A 138 -11.74 8.81 -4.36
N TRP A 139 -10.88 9.42 -5.18
CA TRP A 139 -10.95 9.31 -6.65
C TRP A 139 -10.51 7.95 -7.23
N ARG A 140 -9.97 7.05 -6.40
CA ARG A 140 -9.51 5.68 -6.74
C ARG A 140 -8.46 5.62 -7.85
N GLU A 141 -7.81 6.74 -8.16
CA GLU A 141 -6.68 6.74 -9.08
C GLU A 141 -5.52 5.99 -8.41
N ARG A 142 -4.92 5.06 -9.15
CA ARG A 142 -3.78 4.26 -8.69
C ARG A 142 -2.53 4.66 -9.46
N HIS A 143 -1.42 4.70 -8.75
CA HIS A 143 -0.12 4.90 -9.36
C HIS A 143 0.92 4.07 -8.68
N SER A 144 1.70 3.37 -9.48
CA SER A 144 2.69 2.44 -9.01
C SER A 144 4.09 2.98 -9.34
N TYR A 145 4.85 3.30 -8.30
CA TYR A 145 6.26 3.64 -8.42
C TYR A 145 7.08 2.34 -8.44
N VAL A 146 7.97 2.20 -9.41
CA VAL A 146 8.92 1.07 -9.49
C VAL A 146 10.27 1.58 -9.02
N LEU A 147 10.84 0.94 -8.01
CA LEU A 147 12.03 1.35 -7.29
C LEU A 147 13.07 0.21 -7.33
N PRO A 148 13.91 0.14 -8.38
CA PRO A 148 14.97 -0.86 -8.48
C PRO A 148 15.99 -0.66 -7.36
N VAL A 149 16.47 -1.74 -6.76
CA VAL A 149 17.50 -1.65 -5.71
C VAL A 149 18.81 -1.09 -6.26
N ASP A 150 19.12 -1.34 -7.53
CA ASP A 150 20.31 -0.81 -8.23
C ASP A 150 20.34 0.73 -8.27
N ASP A 151 19.17 1.38 -8.25
CA ASP A 151 19.03 2.85 -8.25
C ASP A 151 19.06 3.46 -6.84
N ALA A 152 19.17 2.62 -5.80
CA ALA A 152 19.07 3.07 -4.42
C ALA A 152 20.44 3.42 -3.81
N ASP A 153 20.50 4.50 -3.05
CA ASP A 153 21.60 4.70 -2.10
C ASP A 153 21.41 3.70 -0.93
N GLN A 154 22.33 2.75 -0.78
CA GLN A 154 22.26 1.77 0.29
C GLN A 154 23.03 2.23 1.54
N MET A 155 22.37 2.19 2.70
CA MET A 155 22.96 2.44 4.02
C MET A 155 22.54 1.31 4.96
N GLY A 156 23.40 0.29 5.09
CA GLY A 156 23.06 -0.94 5.80
C GLY A 156 21.86 -1.65 5.17
N ARG A 157 20.80 -1.89 5.94
CA ARG A 157 19.51 -2.45 5.47
C ARG A 157 18.59 -1.40 4.82
N THR A 158 18.90 -0.11 4.93
CA THR A 158 18.04 0.95 4.40
C THR A 158 18.41 1.26 2.96
N LEU A 159 17.41 1.28 2.10
CA LEU A 159 17.50 1.67 0.70
C LEU A 159 16.83 3.02 0.51
N ARG A 160 17.52 3.97 -0.14
CA ARG A 160 17.02 5.33 -0.35
C ARG A 160 16.93 5.66 -1.83
N TRP A 161 15.76 6.11 -2.26
CA TRP A 161 15.50 6.64 -3.61
C TRP A 161 15.15 8.11 -3.56
N ARG A 162 15.57 8.84 -4.59
CA ARG A 162 15.21 10.25 -4.81
C ARG A 162 14.74 10.43 -6.24
N PHE A 163 13.51 10.90 -6.41
CA PHE A 163 12.90 11.08 -7.72
C PHE A 163 11.86 12.19 -7.69
N ASP A 164 11.53 12.75 -8.84
CA ASP A 164 10.51 13.79 -8.95
C ASP A 164 9.10 13.19 -8.79
N LYS A 165 8.19 13.93 -8.14
CA LYS A 165 6.80 13.54 -7.91
C LYS A 165 6.04 13.56 -9.24
N GLN A 166 5.70 12.37 -9.73
CA GLN A 166 4.94 12.20 -10.97
C GLN A 166 3.43 12.00 -10.74
N PHE A 167 2.96 11.85 -9.49
CA PHE A 167 1.55 11.56 -9.20
C PHE A 167 0.86 12.52 -8.21
N HIS A 168 -0.38 12.90 -8.52
CA HIS A 168 -1.23 13.80 -7.73
C HIS A 168 -1.92 13.05 -6.58
N VAL A 169 -1.14 12.57 -5.61
CA VAL A 169 -1.65 11.74 -4.50
C VAL A 169 -2.49 12.50 -3.46
N SER A 170 -2.62 13.82 -3.60
CA SER A 170 -3.41 14.64 -2.69
C SER A 170 -3.88 15.90 -3.39
N PRO A 171 -5.17 16.28 -3.28
CA PRO A 171 -5.71 17.53 -3.83
C PRO A 171 -5.13 18.80 -3.17
N PHE A 172 -4.20 18.65 -2.22
CA PHE A 172 -3.64 19.73 -1.41
C PHE A 172 -2.15 20.00 -1.67
N MET A 173 -1.54 19.43 -2.72
CA MET A 173 -0.09 19.49 -2.93
C MET A 173 0.35 19.61 -4.41
N PRO A 174 0.89 20.77 -4.86
CA PRO A 174 1.39 20.97 -6.23
C PRO A 174 2.37 19.91 -6.77
N MET A 175 2.45 19.84 -8.10
CA MET A 175 3.19 18.82 -8.87
C MET A 175 4.72 18.94 -8.78
N GLU A 176 5.29 20.14 -8.63
CA GLU A 176 6.74 20.34 -8.61
C GLU A 176 7.37 20.01 -7.24
N ARG A 177 7.47 18.72 -6.92
CA ARG A 177 8.05 18.27 -5.64
C ARG A 177 8.96 17.08 -5.83
N ARG A 178 9.97 16.98 -4.97
CA ARG A 178 10.87 15.84 -4.93
C ARG A 178 10.45 14.86 -3.85
N TYR A 179 10.43 13.59 -4.17
CA TYR A 179 10.28 12.51 -3.21
C TYR A 179 11.65 12.03 -2.74
N GLU A 180 11.79 11.84 -1.43
CA GLU A 180 12.86 11.02 -0.86
C GLU A 180 12.19 9.87 -0.11
N TRP A 181 12.38 8.65 -0.59
CA TRP A 181 11.81 7.45 -0.01
C TRP A 181 12.91 6.60 0.58
N ARG A 182 12.68 6.08 1.78
CA ARG A 182 13.58 5.19 2.50
C ARG A 182 12.81 3.96 2.92
N LEU A 183 13.24 2.78 2.48
CA LEU A 183 12.58 1.52 2.81
C LEU A 183 13.62 0.51 3.30
N THR A 184 13.19 -0.42 4.14
CA THR A 184 13.98 -1.60 4.49
C THR A 184 13.34 -2.85 3.87
N PRO A 185 14.13 -3.83 3.41
CA PRO A 185 13.60 -5.15 3.09
C PRO A 185 12.85 -5.75 4.29
N PRO A 186 11.80 -6.56 4.07
CA PRO A 186 11.08 -7.22 5.15
C PRO A 186 12.00 -8.13 5.97
N GLY A 187 12.14 -7.82 7.26
CA GLY A 187 12.88 -8.63 8.24
C GLY A 187 12.11 -8.71 9.56
N ASP A 188 12.80 -8.79 10.69
CA ASP A 188 12.16 -8.72 12.02
C ASP A 188 11.42 -7.39 12.24
N ASP A 189 11.88 -6.36 11.55
CA ASP A 189 11.27 -5.03 11.44
C ASP A 189 11.09 -4.65 9.96
N LEU A 190 10.20 -3.69 9.71
CA LEU A 190 10.01 -3.06 8.41
C LEU A 190 9.73 -1.57 8.60
N HIS A 191 10.52 -0.75 7.91
CA HIS A 191 10.40 0.70 7.93
C HIS A 191 10.15 1.24 6.52
N VAL A 192 9.18 2.15 6.42
CA VAL A 192 8.99 2.98 5.23
C VAL A 192 8.94 4.43 5.68
N HIS A 193 9.78 5.26 5.10
CA HIS A 193 9.79 6.68 5.35
C HIS A 193 9.74 7.44 4.03
N MET A 194 8.72 8.26 3.86
CA MET A 194 8.52 9.09 2.68
C MET A 194 8.61 10.56 3.08
N LYS A 195 9.44 11.32 2.36
CA LYS A 195 9.44 12.79 2.41
C LYS A 195 8.96 13.38 1.10
N VAL A 196 8.24 14.48 1.22
CA VAL A 196 7.89 15.39 0.13
C VAL A 196 8.63 16.71 0.36
N LEU A 197 9.48 17.06 -0.60
CA LEU A 197 10.33 18.24 -0.57
C LEU A 197 9.84 19.26 -1.61
N SER A 198 9.89 20.54 -1.24
CA SER A 198 9.72 21.68 -2.14
C SER A 198 10.99 22.52 -2.07
N GLY A 199 11.83 22.42 -3.11
CA GLY A 199 13.23 22.88 -3.03
C GLY A 199 14.00 22.15 -1.92
N GLN A 200 14.52 22.91 -0.94
CA GLN A 200 15.17 22.36 0.25
C GLN A 200 14.22 22.17 1.45
N ASN A 201 13.00 22.70 1.37
CA ASN A 201 12.06 22.66 2.48
C ASN A 201 11.27 21.36 2.51
N ARG A 202 11.13 20.79 3.71
CA ARG A 202 10.30 19.60 3.93
C ARG A 202 8.87 20.04 4.12
N GLU A 203 7.99 19.60 3.25
CA GLU A 203 6.56 19.94 3.35
C GLU A 203 5.78 18.87 4.10
N PHE A 204 6.13 17.61 3.88
CA PHE A 204 5.44 16.48 4.45
C PHE A 204 6.36 15.28 4.62
N GLU A 205 6.14 14.55 5.70
CA GLU A 205 6.82 13.30 6.02
C GLU A 205 5.78 12.27 6.48
N ALA A 206 5.96 11.03 6.05
CA ALA A 206 5.23 9.88 6.56
C ALA A 206 6.23 8.81 6.99
N ASP A 207 6.13 8.38 8.24
CA ASP A 207 6.90 7.29 8.84
C ASP A 207 5.98 6.11 9.09
N LEU A 208 6.34 4.94 8.59
CA LEU A 208 5.77 3.64 8.91
C LEU A 208 6.86 2.81 9.58
N ALA A 209 6.58 2.33 10.79
CA ALA A 209 7.47 1.44 11.52
C ALA A 209 6.65 0.25 12.03
N LEU A 210 7.02 -0.94 11.59
CA LEU A 210 6.30 -2.19 11.86
C LEU A 210 7.26 -3.26 12.37
N GLU A 211 6.76 -4.10 13.27
CA GLU A 211 7.44 -5.28 13.80
C GLU A 211 6.79 -6.54 13.24
N ARG A 212 7.60 -7.55 12.92
CA ARG A 212 7.15 -8.83 12.38
C ARG A 212 6.60 -9.72 13.48
N HIS A 213 5.42 -10.27 13.23
CA HIS A 213 4.80 -11.31 14.04
C HIS A 213 4.44 -12.51 13.15
N ALA A 214 4.57 -13.71 13.71
CA ALA A 214 4.21 -14.93 13.02
C ALA A 214 2.74 -14.89 12.58
N LEU A 215 2.46 -15.33 11.34
CA LEU A 215 1.11 -15.44 10.81
C LEU A 215 0.40 -16.68 11.39
N ASN A 216 -0.17 -16.54 12.58
CA ASN A 216 -0.91 -17.60 13.25
C ASN A 216 -2.29 -17.11 13.70
N GLY A 217 -3.14 -18.02 14.17
CA GLY A 217 -4.50 -17.69 14.60
C GLY A 217 -4.57 -16.61 15.69
N ARG A 218 -3.59 -16.56 16.61
CA ARG A 218 -3.53 -15.54 17.66
C ARG A 218 -3.24 -14.16 17.09
N SER A 219 -2.23 -14.04 16.23
CA SER A 219 -1.87 -12.78 15.57
C SER A 219 -3.00 -12.28 14.68
N LEU A 220 -3.64 -13.16 13.90
CA LEU A 220 -4.77 -12.81 13.05
C LEU A 220 -6.01 -12.40 13.86
N ALA A 221 -6.34 -13.12 14.94
CA ALA A 221 -7.42 -12.71 15.83
C ALA A 221 -7.15 -11.34 16.46
N ARG A 222 -5.91 -11.10 16.89
CA ARG A 222 -5.47 -9.79 17.41
C ARG A 222 -5.65 -8.68 16.37
N VAL A 223 -5.34 -8.92 15.09
CA VAL A 223 -5.59 -7.93 14.03
C VAL A 223 -7.08 -7.56 13.98
N LEU A 224 -7.98 -8.55 14.00
CA LEU A 224 -9.43 -8.30 13.97
C LEU A 224 -9.94 -7.60 15.25
N CYS A 225 -9.41 -7.94 16.42
CA CYS A 225 -9.87 -7.40 17.71
C CYS A 225 -9.31 -6.01 18.02
N CYS A 226 -8.05 -5.74 17.67
CA CYS A 226 -7.37 -4.47 17.99
C CYS A 226 -7.54 -3.40 16.91
N TYR A 227 -7.84 -3.80 15.66
CA TYR A 227 -8.01 -2.88 14.54
C TYR A 227 -9.43 -2.85 13.91
N PRO A 228 -10.54 -3.26 14.57
CA PRO A 228 -11.88 -3.26 13.96
C PRO A 228 -12.40 -1.85 13.67
N LEU A 229 -11.85 -0.86 14.36
CA LEU A 229 -12.25 0.53 14.31
C LEU A 229 -11.64 1.31 13.13
N MET A 230 -10.63 0.80 12.43
CA MET A 230 -10.04 1.52 11.28
C MET A 230 -11.03 1.63 10.11
N THR A 231 -11.86 0.61 9.91
CA THR A 231 -12.86 0.58 8.83
C THR A 231 -14.15 1.29 9.22
N LEU A 232 -14.65 1.08 10.45
CA LEU A 232 -15.93 1.65 10.91
C LEU A 232 -15.83 3.12 11.32
N ASN A 233 -14.76 3.56 12.00
CA ASN A 233 -14.65 4.97 12.41
C ASN A 233 -14.39 5.91 11.23
N VAL A 234 -13.72 5.45 10.18
CA VAL A 234 -13.52 6.23 8.95
C VAL A 234 -14.83 6.37 8.18
N ILE A 235 -15.63 5.30 8.07
CA ILE A 235 -16.97 5.37 7.46
C ILE A 235 -17.89 6.26 8.28
N GLY A 236 -17.94 6.08 9.61
CA GLY A 236 -18.73 6.93 10.51
C GLY A 236 -18.33 8.40 10.43
N ALA A 237 -17.03 8.71 10.46
CA ALA A 237 -16.53 10.08 10.36
C ALA A 237 -16.77 10.71 8.98
N ILE A 238 -16.60 9.96 7.88
CA ILE A 238 -16.86 10.45 6.52
C ILE A 238 -18.36 10.67 6.30
N HIS A 239 -19.22 9.72 6.71
CA HIS A 239 -20.68 9.87 6.57
C HIS A 239 -21.21 10.98 7.49
N TRP A 240 -20.67 11.11 8.71
CA TRP A 240 -21.03 12.20 9.61
C TRP A 240 -20.60 13.57 9.08
N GLN A 241 -19.41 13.68 8.48
CA GLN A 241 -18.96 14.91 7.82
C GLN A 241 -19.77 15.22 6.55
N ALA A 242 -20.08 14.22 5.72
CA ALA A 242 -20.93 14.38 4.54
C ALA A 242 -22.35 14.80 4.91
N LEU A 243 -22.93 14.19 5.95
CA LEU A 243 -24.24 14.55 6.50
C LEU A 243 -24.24 15.96 7.08
N ARG A 244 -23.19 16.33 7.83
CA ARG A 244 -23.02 17.68 8.40
C ARG A 244 -22.80 18.76 7.34
N LEU A 245 -22.18 18.43 6.21
CA LEU A 245 -22.06 19.32 5.04
C LEU A 245 -23.40 19.43 4.27
N TRP A 246 -24.13 18.32 4.12
CA TRP A 246 -25.46 18.29 3.52
C TRP A 246 -26.48 19.11 4.31
N LEU A 247 -26.49 18.97 5.64
CA LEU A 247 -27.31 19.80 6.55
C LEU A 247 -26.92 21.28 6.54
N LYS A 248 -25.72 21.63 6.08
CA LYS A 248 -25.24 23.02 5.98
C LYS A 248 -25.42 23.68 4.60
N ARG A 249 -26.01 22.98 3.62
CA ARG A 249 -26.29 23.52 2.26
C ARG A 249 -25.09 24.26 1.61
N ASN A 250 -23.87 23.77 1.81
CA ASN A 250 -22.71 24.35 1.13
C ASN A 250 -22.68 23.89 -0.33
N PRO A 251 -22.51 24.81 -1.31
CA PRO A 251 -22.45 24.43 -2.72
C PRO A 251 -21.21 23.58 -3.00
N VAL A 252 -21.41 22.47 -3.70
CA VAL A 252 -20.37 21.57 -4.19
C VAL A 252 -19.78 22.19 -5.45
N TYR A 253 -18.47 22.46 -5.47
CA TYR A 253 -17.77 22.84 -6.68
C TYR A 253 -17.36 21.58 -7.45
N ASP A 254 -17.86 21.46 -8.67
CA ASP A 254 -17.53 20.38 -9.61
C ASP A 254 -16.05 20.46 -10.02
N HIS A 255 -15.42 19.29 -10.18
CA HIS A 255 -14.14 19.20 -10.89
C HIS A 255 -14.33 19.62 -12.35
N PRO A 256 -13.38 20.34 -12.97
CA PRO A 256 -13.45 20.66 -14.39
C PRO A 256 -13.29 19.35 -15.18
N ARG A 257 -14.42 18.75 -15.59
CA ARG A 257 -14.45 17.78 -16.67
C ARG A 257 -14.25 18.54 -17.98
N HIS A 258 -13.22 18.14 -18.71
CA HIS A 258 -13.09 18.20 -20.16
C HIS A 258 -14.14 19.04 -20.90
N SER A 259 -13.80 20.29 -21.21
CA SER A 259 -14.34 20.96 -22.37
C SER A 259 -13.82 20.23 -23.63
N LEU A 260 -14.61 19.29 -24.14
CA LEU A 260 -14.50 18.89 -25.54
C LEU A 260 -14.71 20.16 -26.40
N PRO A 261 -13.83 20.46 -27.38
CA PRO A 261 -14.12 21.52 -28.32
C PRO A 261 -15.39 21.14 -29.10
N ARG A 262 -16.36 22.05 -29.07
CA ARG A 262 -17.52 22.01 -29.97
C ARG A 262 -16.99 22.01 -31.40
N SER A 263 -17.22 20.91 -32.12
CA SER A 263 -17.27 20.90 -33.58
C SER A 263 -18.31 21.93 -34.01
N GLY A 264 -17.85 23.02 -34.61
CA GLY A 264 -18.70 23.98 -35.29
C GLY A 264 -19.14 23.40 -36.63
N GLU A 265 -20.44 23.23 -36.81
CA GLU A 265 -21.07 23.29 -38.13
C GLU A 265 -21.30 24.76 -38.48
N ASN A 266 -20.81 25.17 -39.65
CA ASN A 266 -21.49 25.99 -40.68
C ASN A 266 -20.50 26.81 -41.50
N GLN A 267 -20.04 26.24 -42.62
CA GLN A 267 -20.40 26.68 -43.99
C GLN A 267 -19.79 25.73 -45.02
#